data_AF-A0A383DYC8-F1
#
_entry.id   AF-A0A383DYC8-F1
#
_cell.length_a   1.000
_cell.length_b   1.000
_cell.length_c   1.000
_cell.angle_alpha   90.00
_cell.angle_beta   90.00
_cell.angle_gamma   90.00
#
_symmetry.space_group_name_H-M   'P 1'
#
loop_
_entity.id
_entity.type
_entity.pdbx_description
1 polymer ?
#
loop_
_entity_poly.entity_id
_entity_poly.type
_entity_poly.pdbx_seq_one_letter_code
_entity_poly.pdbx_strand_id
1 'polypeptide(L)'
;SYYSGEYGEPYKLFEQDSFEYLTEPLLTEITEKSLRTEDPRGGTFAYDVNGTAMGNWFRDGTGGYAGNTELRFTNYFAGHLALVPDALSPEELRVSIGDGFKDESWGSSWGVIGNAPAFRDVTVSSGPTKFGLESLHACDPAFRADYKSPEHYVRCPAGEAGTLMVELLDGRTMRTEVFFNEPSDSDLTFTDSARIYVR
;
A
#
# COMPACT_ATOMS: atom_id res chain seq x y z
N SER A 1 -11.26 10.52 -0.89
CA SER A 1 -10.91 10.61 -2.32
C SER A 1 -9.76 11.59 -2.50
N TYR A 2 -8.79 11.29 -3.37
CA TYR A 2 -7.82 12.28 -3.87
C TYR A 2 -8.50 13.44 -4.62
N TYR A 3 -9.70 13.18 -5.15
CA TYR A 3 -10.31 13.95 -6.22
C TYR A 3 -11.23 15.08 -5.72
N SER A 4 -11.43 15.27 -4.42
CA SER A 4 -12.41 16.25 -3.91
C SER A 4 -12.04 16.94 -2.60
N GLY A 5 -12.45 18.22 -2.49
CA GLY A 5 -12.36 19.05 -1.29
C GLY A 5 -11.08 19.88 -1.15
N GLU A 6 -11.10 20.84 -0.22
CA GLU A 6 -9.96 21.70 0.14
C GLU A 6 -8.76 20.94 0.72
N TYR A 7 -8.98 19.67 1.08
CA TYR A 7 -8.01 18.77 1.70
C TYR A 7 -7.71 17.52 0.86
N GLY A 8 -8.28 17.43 -0.35
CA GLY A 8 -7.76 16.51 -1.36
C GLY A 8 -6.46 17.06 -1.91
N GLU A 9 -5.53 16.19 -2.29
CA GLU A 9 -4.29 16.58 -2.96
C GLU A 9 -4.36 16.18 -4.46
N PRO A 10 -5.25 16.81 -5.27
CA PRO A 10 -5.46 16.40 -6.66
C PRO A 10 -4.23 16.64 -7.54
N TYR A 11 -3.31 17.52 -7.12
CA TYR A 11 -2.04 17.74 -7.82
C TYR A 11 -1.17 16.48 -7.87
N LYS A 12 -1.34 15.53 -6.93
CA LYS A 12 -0.63 14.23 -6.93
C LYS A 12 -0.95 13.37 -8.14
N LEU A 13 -2.07 13.61 -8.81
CA LEU A 13 -2.44 12.94 -10.07
C LEU A 13 -1.56 13.38 -11.24
N PHE A 14 -0.85 14.50 -11.09
CA PHE A 14 0.04 15.07 -12.12
C PHE A 14 1.52 14.90 -11.76
N GLU A 15 1.84 14.28 -10.63
CA GLU A 15 3.22 13.95 -10.26
C GLU A 15 3.77 12.93 -11.26
N GLN A 16 4.81 13.35 -11.98
CA GLN A 16 5.59 12.52 -12.90
C GLN A 16 6.82 11.95 -12.19
N ASP A 17 7.60 11.14 -12.92
CA ASP A 17 8.92 10.74 -12.47
C ASP A 17 9.76 11.98 -12.12
N SER A 18 10.14 12.11 -10.84
CA SER A 18 10.91 13.26 -10.37
C SER A 18 12.26 13.41 -11.09
N PHE A 19 12.81 12.34 -11.67
CA PHE A 19 14.08 12.39 -12.40
C PHE A 19 13.95 13.11 -13.75
N GLU A 20 12.74 13.22 -14.33
CA GLU A 20 12.51 13.98 -15.57
C GLU A 20 12.85 15.47 -15.43
N TYR A 21 12.87 15.98 -14.20
CA TYR A 21 13.16 17.38 -13.91
C TYR A 21 14.62 17.65 -13.52
N LEU A 22 15.48 16.62 -13.54
CA LEU A 22 16.90 16.74 -13.22
C LEU A 22 17.74 16.84 -14.49
N THR A 23 18.80 17.65 -14.42
CA THR A 23 19.79 17.78 -15.50
C THR A 23 21.18 17.39 -15.01
N GLU A 24 22.09 17.07 -15.93
CA GLU A 24 23.48 16.75 -15.55
C GLU A 24 24.22 17.95 -14.93
N PRO A 25 25.14 17.71 -13.97
CA PRO A 25 25.56 16.40 -13.45
C PRO A 25 24.64 15.81 -12.36
N LEU A 26 23.63 16.58 -11.92
CA LEU A 26 22.79 16.23 -10.77
C LEU A 26 21.97 14.95 -11.00
N LEU A 27 21.50 14.72 -12.23
CA LEU A 27 20.79 13.48 -12.58
C LEU A 27 21.65 12.25 -12.30
N THR A 28 22.91 12.24 -12.77
CA THR A 28 23.86 11.14 -12.49
C THR A 28 24.09 10.99 -10.98
N GLU A 29 24.39 12.09 -10.28
CA GLU A 29 24.69 12.06 -8.84
C GLU A 29 23.52 11.52 -7.99
N ILE A 30 22.28 11.85 -8.35
CA ILE A 30 21.09 11.33 -7.67
C ILE A 30 20.82 9.88 -8.08
N THR A 31 21.01 9.53 -9.36
CA THR A 31 20.82 8.16 -9.85
C THR A 31 21.72 7.16 -9.14
N GLU A 32 22.98 7.52 -8.92
CA GLU A 32 23.95 6.69 -8.18
C GLU A 32 23.57 6.44 -6.71
N LYS A 33 22.70 7.28 -6.13
CA LYS A 33 22.21 7.17 -4.75
C LYS A 33 20.85 6.49 -4.64
N SER A 34 20.14 6.31 -5.75
CA SER A 34 18.80 5.73 -5.74
C SER A 34 18.87 4.22 -5.57
N LEU A 35 18.09 3.69 -4.63
CA LEU A 35 17.96 2.25 -4.41
C LEU A 35 17.09 1.57 -5.47
N ARG A 36 16.16 2.32 -6.06
CA ARG A 36 15.27 1.79 -7.11
C ARG A 36 16.12 1.53 -8.35
N THR A 37 15.89 0.43 -9.07
CA THR A 37 16.52 0.09 -10.37
C THR A 37 15.58 0.22 -11.56
N GLU A 38 14.27 0.13 -11.33
CA GLU A 38 13.25 0.16 -12.38
C GLU A 38 12.72 1.58 -12.68
N ASP A 39 12.24 1.79 -13.90
CA ASP A 39 11.49 2.99 -14.27
C ASP A 39 10.07 2.98 -13.65
N PRO A 40 9.48 4.15 -13.33
CA PRO A 40 10.11 5.47 -13.27
C PRO A 40 11.15 5.54 -12.14
N ARG A 41 12.33 6.09 -12.42
CA ARG A 41 13.51 6.10 -11.52
C ARG A 41 13.24 6.86 -10.24
N GLY A 42 12.53 7.98 -10.35
CA GLY A 42 12.09 8.83 -9.25
C GLY A 42 10.78 8.39 -8.61
N GLY A 43 10.22 7.25 -9.03
CA GLY A 43 9.03 6.63 -8.45
C GLY A 43 7.70 7.09 -9.03
N THR A 44 6.62 6.52 -8.50
CA THR A 44 5.22 6.83 -8.82
C THR A 44 4.47 7.10 -7.53
N PHE A 45 3.54 8.06 -7.53
CA PHE A 45 2.66 8.32 -6.38
C PHE A 45 1.26 7.72 -6.56
N ALA A 46 0.66 7.88 -7.74
CA ALA A 46 -0.67 7.39 -8.03
C ALA A 46 -0.63 5.98 -8.65
N TYR A 47 -0.83 4.96 -7.82
CA TYR A 47 -0.94 3.57 -8.26
C TYR A 47 -2.37 3.15 -8.61
N ASP A 48 -3.34 4.08 -8.52
CA ASP A 48 -4.76 3.81 -8.70
C ASP A 48 -5.04 3.31 -10.13
N VAL A 49 -5.61 2.09 -10.23
CA VAL A 49 -6.11 1.56 -11.50
C VAL A 49 -7.63 1.49 -11.43
N ASN A 50 -8.31 2.21 -12.33
CA ASN A 50 -9.76 2.32 -12.25
C ASN A 50 -10.45 0.96 -12.49
N GLY A 51 -11.35 0.57 -11.58
CA GLY A 51 -12.11 -0.68 -11.66
C GLY A 51 -11.42 -1.92 -11.06
N THR A 52 -10.26 -1.74 -10.42
CA THR A 52 -9.48 -2.82 -9.83
C THR A 52 -9.10 -2.52 -8.37
N ALA A 53 -8.59 -3.50 -7.63
CA ALA A 53 -8.15 -3.33 -6.25
C ALA A 53 -6.87 -2.49 -6.11
N MET A 54 -6.08 -2.32 -7.18
CA MET A 54 -4.80 -1.62 -7.11
C MET A 54 -4.96 -0.12 -6.86
N GLY A 55 -4.22 0.40 -5.89
CA GLY A 55 -4.16 1.82 -5.58
C GLY A 55 -4.33 2.13 -4.10
N ASN A 56 -4.66 3.39 -3.83
CA ASN A 56 -4.99 3.85 -2.50
C ASN A 56 -6.50 3.95 -2.30
N TRP A 57 -6.92 3.65 -1.09
CA TRP A 57 -8.29 3.47 -0.68
C TRP A 57 -8.48 4.15 0.68
N PHE A 58 -9.69 4.67 0.92
CA PHE A 58 -10.00 5.39 2.13
C PHE A 58 -11.23 4.80 2.79
N ARG A 59 -11.14 4.44 4.06
CA ARG A 59 -12.26 3.88 4.83
C ARG A 59 -13.44 4.84 4.75
N ASP A 60 -14.61 4.32 4.43
CA ASP A 60 -15.79 5.15 4.28
C ASP A 60 -16.09 5.91 5.58
N GLY A 61 -16.53 7.16 5.46
CA GLY A 61 -16.77 8.05 6.59
C GLY A 61 -15.51 8.60 7.30
N THR A 62 -14.29 8.34 6.81
CA THR A 62 -13.05 8.82 7.46
C THR A 62 -12.45 10.10 6.87
N GLY A 63 -13.17 10.79 5.99
CA GLY A 63 -12.68 12.05 5.39
C GLY A 63 -11.80 11.88 4.15
N GLY A 64 -11.63 10.66 3.65
CA GLY A 64 -10.84 10.43 2.44
C GLY A 64 -9.35 10.63 2.68
N TYR A 65 -8.65 11.23 1.72
CA TYR A 65 -7.21 11.50 1.84
C TYR A 65 -6.86 12.46 2.98
N ALA A 66 -7.76 13.41 3.24
CA ALA A 66 -7.61 14.36 4.34
C ALA A 66 -7.63 13.68 5.72
N GLY A 67 -8.26 12.51 5.80
CA GLY A 67 -8.46 11.81 7.05
C GLY A 67 -9.28 12.59 8.07
N ASN A 68 -9.03 12.29 9.34
CA ASN A 68 -9.51 13.13 10.44
C ASN A 68 -8.68 14.42 10.52
N THR A 69 -9.26 15.52 10.03
CA THR A 69 -8.63 16.84 10.02
C THR A 69 -8.48 17.50 11.41
N GLU A 70 -8.99 16.89 12.49
CA GLU A 70 -8.68 17.27 13.86
C GLU A 70 -7.37 16.62 14.36
N LEU A 71 -6.95 15.50 13.72
CA LEU A 71 -5.76 14.71 14.06
C LEU A 71 -4.66 14.81 12.99
N ARG A 72 -4.59 15.93 12.26
CA ARG A 72 -3.76 16.13 11.04
C ARG A 72 -2.31 15.64 11.16
N PHE A 73 -1.71 15.75 12.34
CA PHE A 73 -0.30 15.42 12.54
C PHE A 73 -0.05 14.04 13.18
N THR A 74 -1.07 13.41 13.74
CA THR A 74 -0.88 12.21 14.56
C THR A 74 -1.56 10.98 14.00
N ASN A 75 -2.71 11.12 13.34
CA ASN A 75 -3.46 9.95 12.89
C ASN A 75 -4.45 10.23 11.74
N TYR A 76 -4.18 11.23 10.90
CA TYR A 76 -5.05 11.50 9.74
C TYR A 76 -5.13 10.28 8.81
N PHE A 77 -4.02 9.54 8.69
CA PHE A 77 -3.91 8.37 7.84
C PHE A 77 -4.65 7.13 8.37
N ALA A 78 -5.28 7.14 9.54
CA ALA A 78 -5.92 5.96 10.15
C ALA A 78 -6.87 5.21 9.19
N GLY A 79 -7.61 5.95 8.37
CA GLY A 79 -8.53 5.40 7.37
C GLY A 79 -7.88 4.98 6.05
N HIS A 80 -6.56 5.10 5.89
CA HIS A 80 -5.89 4.87 4.61
C HIS A 80 -5.54 3.39 4.43
N LEU A 81 -5.72 2.89 3.22
CA LEU A 81 -5.31 1.57 2.77
C LEU A 81 -4.57 1.72 1.43
N ALA A 82 -3.44 1.06 1.28
CA ALA A 82 -2.71 0.98 0.01
C ALA A 82 -2.52 -0.49 -0.39
N LEU A 83 -2.94 -0.82 -1.61
CA LEU A 83 -2.74 -2.11 -2.27
C LEU A 83 -1.91 -1.86 -3.53
N VAL A 84 -0.59 -1.94 -3.41
CA VAL A 84 0.35 -1.45 -4.43
C VAL A 84 1.52 -2.41 -4.64
N PRO A 85 2.20 -2.37 -5.80
CA PRO A 85 3.52 -2.96 -5.94
C PRO A 85 4.54 -2.35 -4.97
N ASP A 86 5.60 -3.08 -4.64
CA ASP A 86 6.73 -2.53 -3.89
C ASP A 86 7.44 -1.41 -4.69
N ALA A 87 7.90 -0.39 -3.98
CA ALA A 87 8.51 0.79 -4.56
C ALA A 87 9.95 0.56 -5.06
N LEU A 88 10.62 -0.51 -4.62
CA LEU A 88 11.95 -0.92 -5.07
C LEU A 88 11.87 -2.14 -6.00
N SER A 89 10.96 -3.08 -5.70
CA SER A 89 10.76 -4.35 -6.40
C SER A 89 9.32 -4.49 -6.94
N PRO A 90 8.97 -3.88 -8.09
CA PRO A 90 7.58 -3.81 -8.60
C PRO A 90 6.88 -5.16 -8.87
N GLU A 91 7.62 -6.26 -8.88
CA GLU A 91 7.13 -7.64 -8.97
C GLU A 91 6.54 -8.16 -7.64
N GLU A 92 6.89 -7.53 -6.53
CA GLU A 92 6.35 -7.82 -5.20
C GLU A 92 5.16 -6.94 -4.88
N LEU A 93 4.24 -7.44 -4.06
CA LEU A 93 3.06 -6.70 -3.61
C LEU A 93 3.23 -6.23 -2.17
N ARG A 94 2.68 -5.06 -1.86
CA ARG A 94 2.66 -4.42 -0.55
C ARG A 94 1.26 -4.01 -0.16
N VAL A 95 0.95 -4.26 1.11
CA VAL A 95 -0.29 -3.81 1.77
C VAL A 95 0.11 -2.86 2.88
N SER A 96 -0.48 -1.67 2.92
CA SER A 96 -0.32 -0.76 4.06
C SER A 96 -1.68 -0.30 4.57
N ILE A 97 -1.86 -0.31 5.89
CA ILE A 97 -3.12 0.07 6.54
C ILE A 97 -2.79 1.05 7.66
N GLY A 98 -3.42 2.22 7.64
CA GLY A 98 -3.05 3.35 8.49
C GLY A 98 -3.30 3.17 9.98
N ASP A 99 -4.22 2.30 10.37
CA ASP A 99 -4.48 1.91 11.77
C ASP A 99 -4.11 0.43 12.04
N GLY A 100 -3.34 -0.17 11.14
CA GLY A 100 -2.96 -1.58 11.18
C GLY A 100 -4.13 -2.56 11.13
N PHE A 101 -5.34 -2.12 10.76
CA PHE A 101 -6.59 -2.88 10.87
C PHE A 101 -6.95 -3.29 12.32
N LYS A 102 -6.33 -2.63 13.31
CA LYS A 102 -6.50 -2.90 14.75
C LYS A 102 -6.91 -1.65 15.53
N ASP A 103 -7.36 -0.61 14.82
CA ASP A 103 -7.65 0.71 15.37
C ASP A 103 -6.44 1.30 16.13
N GLU A 104 -5.23 1.01 15.64
CA GLU A 104 -3.96 1.51 16.20
C GLU A 104 -3.74 2.98 15.83
N SER A 105 -2.88 3.66 16.58
CA SER A 105 -2.47 5.05 16.30
C SER A 105 -1.30 5.17 15.32
N TRP A 106 -0.90 4.07 14.68
CA TRP A 106 0.19 4.03 13.71
C TRP A 106 -0.16 3.08 12.56
N GLY A 107 0.42 3.36 11.40
CA GLY A 107 0.28 2.51 10.22
C GLY A 107 1.11 1.23 10.33
N SER A 108 0.63 0.19 9.67
CA SER A 108 1.37 -1.07 9.48
C SER A 108 1.45 -1.41 8.00
N SER A 109 2.56 -2.05 7.62
CA SER A 109 2.82 -2.49 6.26
C SER A 109 3.26 -3.95 6.23
N TRP A 110 2.82 -4.67 5.21
CA TRP A 110 3.09 -6.10 5.01
C TRP A 110 3.50 -6.38 3.57
N GLY A 111 4.29 -7.44 3.40
CA GLY A 111 4.41 -8.12 2.12
C GLY A 111 3.18 -9.01 1.88
N VAL A 112 3.04 -9.46 0.64
CA VAL A 112 2.07 -10.49 0.27
C VAL A 112 2.82 -11.78 -0.02
N ILE A 113 2.31 -12.90 0.48
CA ILE A 113 2.84 -14.23 0.19
C ILE A 113 2.59 -14.52 -1.31
N GLY A 114 3.67 -14.57 -2.09
CA GLY A 114 3.60 -14.65 -3.55
C GLY A 114 3.17 -13.33 -4.19
N ASN A 115 2.85 -13.37 -5.48
CA ASN A 115 2.54 -12.16 -6.28
C ASN A 115 1.30 -12.31 -7.18
N ALA A 116 0.48 -13.34 -6.93
CA ALA A 116 -0.71 -13.64 -7.72
C ALA A 116 -1.94 -13.87 -6.81
N PRO A 117 -3.14 -13.39 -7.20
CA PRO A 117 -3.37 -12.46 -8.33
C PRO A 117 -2.71 -11.11 -8.07
N ALA A 118 -2.33 -10.35 -9.10
CA ALA A 118 -1.91 -8.97 -8.87
C ALA A 118 -3.12 -8.12 -8.49
N PHE A 119 -2.94 -7.07 -7.68
CA PHE A 119 -4.06 -6.18 -7.30
C PHE A 119 -4.77 -5.55 -8.52
N ARG A 120 -4.04 -5.35 -9.63
CA ARG A 120 -4.60 -4.82 -10.88
C ARG A 120 -5.55 -5.79 -11.58
N ASP A 121 -5.48 -7.08 -11.26
CA ASP A 121 -6.29 -8.12 -11.87
C ASP A 121 -7.52 -8.47 -11.01
N VAL A 122 -7.58 -7.97 -9.77
CA VAL A 122 -8.74 -8.10 -8.89
C VAL A 122 -9.77 -7.06 -9.27
N THR A 123 -10.91 -7.51 -9.77
CA THR A 123 -12.03 -6.70 -10.26
C THR A 123 -13.32 -7.10 -9.57
N VAL A 124 -14.44 -6.43 -9.88
CA VAL A 124 -15.77 -6.82 -9.37
C VAL A 124 -16.10 -8.29 -9.69
N SER A 125 -15.72 -8.79 -10.88
CA SER A 125 -15.98 -10.18 -11.26
C SER A 125 -15.12 -11.21 -10.53
N SER A 126 -14.05 -10.79 -9.85
CA SER A 126 -13.20 -11.69 -9.07
C SER A 126 -13.91 -12.19 -7.81
N GLY A 127 -14.88 -11.43 -7.28
CA GLY A 127 -15.49 -11.71 -5.98
C GLY A 127 -14.49 -11.62 -4.82
N PRO A 128 -14.80 -12.23 -3.65
CA PRO A 128 -13.88 -12.29 -2.52
C PRO A 128 -12.54 -12.91 -2.90
N THR A 129 -11.47 -12.13 -2.74
CA THR A 129 -10.10 -12.51 -3.07
C THR A 129 -9.22 -12.43 -1.82
N LYS A 130 -8.41 -13.46 -1.59
CA LYS A 130 -7.55 -13.59 -0.42
C LYS A 130 -6.08 -13.34 -0.78
N PHE A 131 -5.38 -12.67 0.11
CA PHE A 131 -3.95 -12.38 0.04
C PHE A 131 -3.31 -12.77 1.37
N GLY A 132 -2.39 -13.73 1.34
CA GLY A 132 -1.57 -14.03 2.52
C GLY A 132 -0.69 -12.82 2.83
N LEU A 133 -0.66 -12.38 4.08
CA LEU A 133 0.18 -11.29 4.57
C LEU A 133 1.40 -11.85 5.27
N GLU A 134 2.54 -11.20 5.07
CA GLU A 134 3.78 -11.54 5.75
C GLU A 134 4.46 -10.29 6.31
N SER A 135 5.06 -10.46 7.49
CA SER A 135 5.97 -9.48 8.04
C SER A 135 7.24 -9.44 7.20
N LEU A 136 7.80 -8.25 7.05
CA LEU A 136 9.05 -8.04 6.32
C LEU A 136 10.13 -7.58 7.29
N HIS A 137 11.36 -8.04 7.11
CA HIS A 137 12.55 -7.53 7.79
C HIS A 137 13.66 -7.28 6.77
N ALA A 138 14.69 -6.53 7.16
CA ALA A 138 15.93 -6.51 6.39
C ALA A 138 16.41 -7.96 6.20
N CYS A 139 16.74 -8.33 4.96
CA CYS A 139 17.12 -9.69 4.60
C CYS A 139 18.31 -10.17 5.42
N ASP A 140 19.33 -9.32 5.58
CA ASP A 140 20.42 -9.56 6.51
C ASP A 140 20.06 -8.97 7.90
N PRO A 141 19.97 -9.83 8.94
CA PRO A 141 19.68 -9.39 10.30
C PRO A 141 20.63 -8.31 10.84
N ALA A 142 21.87 -8.23 10.35
CA ALA A 142 22.85 -7.24 10.76
C ALA A 142 22.38 -5.80 10.51
N PHE A 143 21.53 -5.58 9.50
CA PHE A 143 21.07 -4.25 9.09
C PHE A 143 19.66 -3.89 9.57
N ARG A 144 19.03 -4.75 10.40
CA ARG A 144 17.64 -4.51 10.89
C ARG A 144 17.46 -3.19 11.63
N ALA A 145 18.50 -2.70 12.29
CA ALA A 145 18.49 -1.44 13.03
C ALA A 145 19.34 -0.34 12.38
N ASP A 146 19.95 -0.59 11.21
CA ASP A 146 20.78 0.39 10.51
C ASP A 146 20.03 1.06 9.36
N TYR A 147 19.12 1.97 9.71
CA TYR A 147 18.27 2.69 8.76
C TYR A 147 19.02 3.56 7.73
N LYS A 148 20.34 3.74 7.89
CA LYS A 148 21.18 4.50 6.97
C LYS A 148 21.80 3.64 5.87
N SER A 149 21.81 2.33 6.06
CA SER A 149 22.39 1.38 5.11
C SER A 149 21.35 1.04 4.02
N PRO A 150 21.75 0.99 2.74
CA PRO A 150 20.93 0.46 1.64
C PRO A 150 20.34 -0.92 1.93
N GLU A 151 21.13 -1.79 2.56
CA GLU A 151 20.79 -3.17 2.89
C GLU A 151 19.59 -3.27 3.86
N HIS A 152 19.32 -2.21 4.65
CA HIS A 152 18.12 -2.13 5.48
C HIS A 152 16.81 -2.22 4.67
N TYR A 153 16.82 -1.64 3.47
CA TYR A 153 15.66 -1.51 2.60
C TYR A 153 15.48 -2.70 1.65
N VAL A 154 16.44 -3.62 1.61
CA VAL A 154 16.26 -4.93 0.97
C VAL A 154 15.48 -5.82 1.94
N ARG A 155 14.20 -6.00 1.66
CA ARG A 155 13.25 -6.66 2.56
C ARG A 155 12.99 -8.10 2.16
N CYS A 156 12.98 -9.00 3.14
CA CYS A 156 12.66 -10.41 2.98
C CYS A 156 11.50 -10.81 3.91
N PRO A 157 10.73 -11.85 3.52
CA PRO A 157 9.75 -12.49 4.40
C PRO A 157 10.36 -12.87 5.75
N ALA A 158 9.68 -12.50 6.83
CA ALA A 158 10.11 -12.77 8.21
C ALA A 158 9.11 -13.61 9.02
N GLY A 159 7.95 -13.91 8.43
CA GLY A 159 6.92 -14.75 9.04
C GLY A 159 5.53 -14.32 8.58
N GLU A 160 4.63 -15.29 8.50
CA GLU A 160 3.22 -15.04 8.16
C GLU A 160 2.55 -14.18 9.23
N ALA A 161 1.74 -13.23 8.78
CA ALA A 161 1.02 -12.27 9.63
C ALA A 161 -0.49 -12.53 9.63
N GLY A 162 -1.03 -13.19 8.60
CA GLY A 162 -2.44 -13.51 8.47
C GLY A 162 -2.91 -13.42 7.02
N THR A 163 -4.19 -13.13 6.82
CA THR A 163 -4.80 -13.01 5.49
C THR A 163 -5.57 -11.71 5.36
N LEU A 164 -5.29 -10.95 4.31
CA LEU A 164 -6.15 -9.88 3.84
C LEU A 164 -7.17 -10.45 2.86
N MET A 165 -8.44 -10.17 3.10
CA MET A 165 -9.51 -10.46 2.16
C MET A 165 -10.11 -9.17 1.63
N VAL A 166 -10.27 -9.11 0.31
CA VAL A 166 -10.83 -7.94 -0.40
C VAL A 166 -11.92 -8.37 -1.37
N GLU A 167 -12.88 -7.50 -1.59
CA GLU A 167 -13.90 -7.68 -2.61
C GLU A 167 -14.33 -6.32 -3.14
N LEU A 168 -14.20 -6.10 -4.44
CA LEU A 168 -14.79 -4.91 -5.07
C LEU A 168 -16.30 -5.13 -5.18
N LEU A 169 -17.07 -4.29 -4.48
CA LEU A 169 -18.54 -4.26 -4.57
C LEU A 169 -18.99 -3.52 -5.84
N ASP A 170 -18.19 -2.53 -6.25
CA ASP A 170 -18.29 -1.83 -7.52
C ASP A 170 -16.89 -1.32 -7.92
N GLY A 171 -16.79 -0.50 -8.98
CA GLY A 171 -15.50 0.00 -9.47
C GLY A 171 -14.75 0.96 -8.53
N ARG A 172 -15.37 1.47 -7.45
CA ARG A 172 -14.80 2.44 -6.49
C ARG A 172 -15.18 2.18 -5.03
N THR A 173 -15.83 1.06 -4.75
CA THR A 173 -16.18 0.61 -3.40
C THR A 173 -15.64 -0.79 -3.17
N MET A 174 -14.90 -0.96 -2.07
CA MET A 174 -14.26 -2.22 -1.71
C MET A 174 -14.60 -2.60 -0.27
N ARG A 175 -14.96 -3.87 -0.06
CA ARG A 175 -15.06 -4.48 1.25
C ARG A 175 -13.73 -5.15 1.60
N THR A 176 -13.25 -4.95 2.83
CA THR A 176 -11.94 -5.41 3.26
C THR A 176 -11.96 -5.93 4.69
N GLU A 177 -11.30 -7.05 4.94
CA GLU A 177 -11.10 -7.62 6.28
C GLU A 177 -9.71 -8.25 6.40
N VAL A 178 -9.09 -8.11 7.57
CA VAL A 178 -7.82 -8.77 7.89
C VAL A 178 -8.06 -9.82 8.97
N PHE A 179 -7.69 -11.05 8.67
CA PHE A 179 -7.72 -12.19 9.57
C PHE A 179 -6.30 -12.47 10.06
N PHE A 180 -5.94 -11.89 11.21
CA PHE A 180 -4.60 -12.05 11.77
C PHE A 180 -4.34 -13.48 12.22
N ASN A 181 -3.14 -13.98 11.91
CA ASN A 181 -2.70 -15.36 12.20
C ASN A 181 -3.53 -16.47 11.53
N GLU A 182 -4.37 -16.13 10.54
CA GLU A 182 -5.11 -17.09 9.73
C GLU A 182 -4.47 -17.23 8.34
N PRO A 183 -4.14 -18.45 7.89
CA PRO A 183 -3.50 -18.67 6.59
C PRO A 183 -4.51 -18.53 5.44
N SER A 184 -4.02 -18.13 4.26
CA SER A 184 -4.88 -17.75 3.13
C SER A 184 -5.63 -18.91 2.47
N ASP A 185 -5.22 -20.15 2.74
CA ASP A 185 -5.91 -21.37 2.30
C ASP A 185 -7.10 -21.75 3.19
N SER A 186 -7.29 -21.08 4.33
CA SER A 186 -8.44 -21.29 5.21
C SER A 186 -9.77 -20.86 4.58
N ASP A 187 -10.86 -21.48 5.03
CA ASP A 187 -12.23 -21.16 4.63
C ASP A 187 -12.73 -19.88 5.34
N LEU A 188 -12.14 -18.75 4.95
CA LEU A 188 -12.49 -17.43 5.48
C LEU A 188 -13.68 -16.84 4.73
N THR A 189 -14.57 -16.19 5.48
CA THR A 189 -15.70 -15.41 4.94
C THR A 189 -15.79 -14.09 5.69
N PHE A 190 -16.31 -13.05 5.03
CA PHE A 190 -16.44 -11.73 5.64
C PHE A 190 -17.34 -11.81 6.88
N THR A 191 -16.92 -11.13 7.93
CA THR A 191 -17.68 -10.99 9.18
C THR A 191 -18.21 -9.56 9.32
N ASP A 192 -18.89 -9.29 10.43
CA ASP A 192 -19.32 -7.93 10.79
C ASP A 192 -18.13 -6.99 11.09
N SER A 193 -16.90 -7.51 11.16
CA SER A 193 -15.68 -6.72 11.33
C SER A 193 -15.15 -6.13 10.00
N ALA A 194 -15.72 -6.55 8.87
CA ALA A 194 -15.34 -6.04 7.56
C ALA A 194 -15.56 -4.52 7.47
N ARG A 195 -14.60 -3.84 6.85
CA ARG A 195 -14.63 -2.38 6.65
C ARG A 195 -14.88 -2.07 5.19
N ILE A 196 -15.60 -0.99 4.93
CA ILE A 196 -15.81 -0.44 3.59
C ILE A 196 -14.75 0.63 3.32
N TYR A 197 -14.13 0.54 2.16
CA TYR A 197 -13.20 1.52 1.62
C TYR A 197 -13.71 2.05 0.28
N VAL A 198 -13.46 3.34 0.03
CA VAL A 198 -13.91 4.09 -1.14
C VAL A 198 -12.77 4.89 -1.76
N ARG A 199 -12.90 5.28 -3.04
CA ARG A 199 -11.97 6.20 -3.70
C ARG A 199 -12.64 7.31 -4.51
#